data_AF-A0AAD5N6R8-F1
#
_entry.id   AF-A0AAD5N6R8-F1
#
_cell.length_a   1.000
_cell.length_b   1.000
_cell.length_c   1.000
_cell.angle_alpha   90.00
_cell.angle_beta   90.00
_cell.angle_gamma   90.00
#
_symmetry.space_group_name_H-M   'P 1'
#
loop_
_entity.id
_entity.type
_entity.pdbx_description
1 polymer ?
#
loop_
_entity_poly.entity_id
_entity_poly.type
_entity_poly.pdbx_seq_one_letter_code
_entity_poly.pdbx_strand_id
1 'polypeptide(L)' 'MKGSTTQKRKRAATARKERIWPDGIIPYLIAANFSGEHKNLFKRAMRHWENYTCVSFVPKLETSHPIT' A
#
# COMPACT_ATOMS: atom_id res chain seq x y z
N MET A 1 -18.29 -33.04 -24.33
CA MET A 1 -16.99 -32.76 -23.69
C MET A 1 -17.24 -31.75 -22.56
N LYS A 2 -17.33 -32.19 -21.30
CA LYS A 2 -17.56 -31.27 -20.17
C LYS A 2 -16.21 -30.70 -19.74
N GLY A 3 -15.97 -29.42 -20.01
CA GLY A 3 -14.77 -28.72 -19.60
C GLY A 3 -14.66 -28.71 -18.08
N SER A 4 -13.65 -29.40 -17.55
CA SER A 4 -13.31 -29.36 -16.13
C SER A 4 -12.97 -27.92 -15.75
N THR A 5 -13.82 -27.28 -14.96
CA THR A 5 -13.53 -25.97 -14.37
C THR A 5 -12.50 -26.17 -13.26
N THR A 6 -11.22 -26.15 -13.61
CA THR A 6 -10.13 -26.03 -12.64
C THR A 6 -10.38 -24.74 -11.85
N GLN A 7 -10.76 -24.85 -10.57
CA GLN A 7 -10.87 -23.70 -9.69
C GLN A 7 -9.48 -23.07 -9.57
N LYS A 8 -9.25 -21.98 -10.33
CA LYS A 8 -8.02 -21.19 -10.19
C LYS A 8 -7.95 -20.68 -8.77
N ARG A 9 -6.87 -20.99 -8.07
CA ARG A 9 -6.58 -20.45 -6.74
C ARG A 9 -6.70 -18.92 -6.82
N LYS A 10 -7.64 -18.34 -6.06
CA LYS A 10 -7.81 -16.88 -6.04
C LYS A 10 -6.51 -16.26 -5.56
N ARG A 11 -5.96 -15.33 -6.35
CA ARG A 11 -4.76 -14.58 -5.97
C ARG A 11 -5.15 -13.59 -4.86
N ALA A 12 -4.27 -13.37 -3.89
CA ALA A 12 -4.46 -12.36 -2.86
C ALA A 12 -4.33 -10.93 -3.42
N ALA A 13 -3.61 -10.77 -4.54
CA ALA A 13 -3.42 -9.51 -5.23
C ALA A 13 -4.59 -9.21 -6.19
N THR A 14 -4.97 -7.94 -6.29
CA THR A 14 -5.95 -7.47 -7.27
C THR A 14 -5.35 -7.45 -8.67
N ALA A 15 -6.15 -7.76 -9.69
CA ALA A 15 -5.76 -7.65 -11.09
C ALA A 15 -6.15 -6.28 -11.71
N ARG A 16 -6.92 -5.46 -10.98
CA ARG A 16 -7.39 -4.15 -11.46
C ARG A 16 -6.28 -3.11 -11.31
N LYS A 17 -5.84 -2.51 -12.42
CA LYS A 17 -4.71 -1.58 -12.43
C LYS A 17 -5.06 -0.27 -11.73
N GLU A 18 -6.32 0.14 -11.79
CA GLU A 18 -6.85 1.36 -11.16
C GLU A 18 -6.76 1.36 -9.63
N ARG A 19 -6.52 0.20 -9.01
CA ARG A 19 -6.34 0.04 -7.56
C ARG A 19 -4.88 0.00 -7.13
N ILE A 20 -3.96 0.02 -8.10
CA ILE A 20 -2.52 0.03 -7.87
C ILE A 20 -2.10 1.49 -7.71
N TRP A 21 -1.29 1.78 -6.71
CA TRP A 21 -0.73 3.10 -6.51
C TRP A 21 0.12 3.51 -7.73
N PRO A 22 -0.15 4.68 -8.34
CA PRO A 22 0.68 5.21 -9.41
C PRO A 22 2.15 5.31 -8.96
N ASP A 23 3.06 4.90 -9.83
CA ASP A 23 4.52 4.92 -9.60
C ASP A 23 4.98 4.18 -8.33
N GLY A 24 4.12 3.34 -7.73
CA GLY A 24 4.41 2.66 -6.47
C GLY A 24 4.47 3.60 -5.25
N ILE A 25 4.02 4.85 -5.37
CA ILE A 25 4.11 5.84 -4.31
C ILE A 25 2.89 5.73 -3.38
N ILE A 26 3.13 5.49 -2.10
CA ILE A 26 2.10 5.35 -1.06
C ILE A 26 2.21 6.55 -0.10
N PRO A 27 1.30 7.52 -0.18
CA PRO A 27 1.24 8.63 0.78
C PRO A 27 0.74 8.15 2.14
N TYR A 28 1.41 8.52 3.24
CA TYR A 28 1.01 8.14 4.59
C TYR A 28 0.96 9.32 5.57
N LEU A 29 0.14 9.18 6.62
CA LEU A 29 0.09 10.07 7.77
C LEU A 29 -0.03 9.20 9.03
N ILE A 30 0.85 9.40 10.01
CA ILE A 30 0.75 8.73 11.31
C ILE A 30 0.13 9.73 12.29
N ALA A 31 -1.07 9.43 12.77
CA ALA A 31 -1.78 10.28 13.71
C ALA A 31 -0.99 10.50 15.02
N ALA A 32 -1.24 11.64 15.66
CA ALA A 32 -0.50 12.04 16.86
C ALA A 32 -0.78 11.14 18.08
N ASN A 33 -1.90 10.40 18.07
CA ASN A 33 -2.34 9.50 19.14
C ASN A 33 -1.50 8.21 19.28
N PHE A 34 -0.57 7.94 18.37
CA PHE A 34 0.34 6.81 18.47
C PHE A 34 1.60 7.13 19.29
N SER A 35 1.98 6.23 20.19
CA SER A 35 3.25 6.32 20.93
C SER A 35 4.47 6.25 20.00
N GLY A 36 5.63 6.68 20.50
CA GLY A 36 6.88 6.64 19.74
C GLY A 36 7.27 5.22 19.28
N GLU A 37 6.99 4.21 20.09
CA GLU A 37 7.24 2.81 19.75
C GLU A 37 6.41 2.36 18.54
N HIS A 38 5.11 2.64 18.53
CA HIS A 38 4.23 2.32 17.40
C HIS A 38 4.67 3.06 16.13
N LYS A 39 5.06 4.34 16.25
CA LYS A 39 5.60 5.12 15.12
C LYS A 39 6.85 4.47 14.53
N ASN A 40 7.75 3.95 15.37
CA ASN A 40 8.94 3.23 14.91
C ASN A 40 8.59 1.89 14.27
N LEU A 41 7.61 1.16 14.82
CA LEU A 41 7.15 -0.10 14.25
C LEU A 41 6.57 0.11 12.84
N PHE A 42 5.73 1.13 12.64
CA PHE A 42 5.18 1.46 11.33
C PHE A 42 6.30 1.81 10.34
N LYS A 43 7.26 2.64 10.73
CA LYS A 43 8.42 2.98 9.89
C LYS A 43 9.26 1.75 9.53
N ARG A 44 9.46 0.83 10.46
CA ARG A 44 10.18 -0.43 10.20
C ARG A 44 9.44 -1.30 9.19
N ALA A 45 8.12 -1.38 9.29
CA ALA A 45 7.30 -2.11 8.32
C ALA A 45 7.33 -1.46 6.93
N MET A 46 7.21 -0.14 6.84
CA MET A 46 7.34 0.60 5.58
C MET A 46 8.69 0.33 4.89
N ARG A 47 9.80 0.47 5.64
CA ARG A 47 11.15 0.18 5.13
C ARG A 47 11.32 -1.26 4.67
N HIS A 48 10.68 -2.21 5.33
CA HIS A 48 10.71 -3.60 4.90
C HIS A 48 10.13 -3.76 3.49
N TRP A 49 8.99 -3.13 3.22
CA TRP A 49 8.40 -3.13 1.89
C TRP A 49 9.30 -2.46 0.84
N GLU A 50 9.89 -1.30 1.16
CA GLU A 50 10.79 -0.58 0.24
C GLU A 50 12.07 -1.38 -0.10
N ASN A 51 12.54 -2.23 0.82
CA ASN A 51 13.73 -3.05 0.57
C ASN A 51 13.47 -4.24 -0.37
N TYR A 52 12.25 -4.76 -0.41
CA TYR A 52 11.92 -6.00 -1.13
C TYR A 52 10.93 -5.79 -2.29
N THR A 53 10.43 -4.57 -2.47
CA THR A 53 9.50 -4.20 -3.53
C THR A 53 9.82 -2.81 -4.06
N CYS A 54 9.27 -2.45 -5.21
CA CYS A 54 9.44 -1.12 -5.81
C CYS A 54 8.48 -0.04 -5.26
N VAL A 55 7.79 -0.30 -4.15
CA VAL A 55 6.92 0.72 -3.54
C VAL A 55 7.75 1.71 -2.72
N SER A 56 7.27 2.94 -2.58
CA SER A 56 7.92 4.00 -1.79
C SER A 56 6.90 4.69 -0.89
N PHE A 57 7.24 4.93 0.36
CA PHE A 57 6.35 5.57 1.33
C PHE A 57 6.73 7.03 1.52
N VAL A 58 5.82 7.94 1.19
CA VAL A 58 6.05 9.39 1.30
C VAL A 58 5.11 10.00 2.35
N PRO A 59 5.60 10.90 3.23
CA PRO A 59 4.71 11.66 4.09
C PRO A 59 3.70 12.43 3.24
N LYS A 60 2.42 12.29 3.56
CA LYS A 60 1.37 13.09 2.92
C LYS A 60 1.53 14.53 3.40
N LEU A 61 2.02 15.41 2.52
CA LEU A 61 2.01 16.85 2.78
C LEU A 61 0.55 17.30 2.84
N GLU A 62 0.13 17.90 3.95
CA GLU A 62 -1.23 18.46 4.10
C GLU A 62 -1.48 19.70 3.22
N THR A 63 -0.48 20.15 2.46
CA THR A 63 -0.61 21.28 1.56
C THR A 63 -1.37 20.89 0.29
N SER A 64 -2.66 21.22 0.30
CA SER A 64 -3.54 21.53 -0.84
C SER A 64 -3.83 20.41 -1.84
N HIS A 65 -4.80 19.55 -1.50
CA HIS A 65 -5.87 19.30 -2.46
C HIS A 65 -7.10 20.08 -1.97
N PRO A 66 -7.42 21.27 -2.52
CA PRO A 66 -8.81 21.65 -2.59
C PRO A 66 -9.53 20.50 -3.32
N ILE A 67 -10.50 19.90 -2.64
CA ILE A 67 -11.52 19.15 -3.35
C ILE A 67 -12.36 20.23 -4.04
N THR A 68 -12.60 20.04 -5.33
CA THR A 68 -13.27 20.91 -6.31
C THR A 68 -12.33 21.76 -7.15
#